data_AF-A0A919RHX4-F1
#
_entry.id   AF-A0A919RHX4-F1
#
_cell.length_a   1.000
_cell.length_b   1.000
_cell.length_c   1.000
_cell.angle_alpha   90.00
_cell.angle_beta   90.00
_cell.angle_gamma   90.00
#
_symmetry.space_group_name_H-M   'P 1'
#
loop_
_entity.id
_entity.type
_entity.pdbx_description
1 polymer ?
#
loop_
_entity_poly.entity_id
_entity_poly.type
_entity_poly.pdbx_seq_one_letter_code
_entity_poly.pdbx_strand_id
1 'polypeptide(L)'
;MPSADPNGIFDHLDSAQSIQDLEALRVALGEEKLTFHSSSYGTMLGSQYAETYPRHVRAMVLESVMDHSVARTGTFLETGAAAAQDLFDEFVEWCGSNAGCALHGRDVRAVWKGLLARAESGRLATPPDLVRRLGPTVSSIDLVNAIAFRRFYEGDFTGLAKEIDTMDKSAPVNGPAPRLSPLPPAAPIFCSDWRLPLRDHREYTSLVRRMNAAAPDMPYLLPTPDGGRLHRRADRQPPAPPQADGAPGPARAAVERAARPGDAAPMGRVRRPPVRAEGRAADVQRLGPRQRHQWTLHGEHR
;
A
#
# COMPACT_ATOMS: atom_id res chain seq x y z
N MET A 1 -28.64 9.22 -20.38
CA MET A 1 -27.27 8.72 -20.59
C MET A 1 -27.39 7.23 -20.89
N PRO A 2 -26.77 6.70 -21.95
CA PRO A 2 -26.75 5.26 -22.16
C PRO A 2 -26.15 4.60 -20.91
N SER A 3 -26.72 3.46 -20.50
CA SER A 3 -26.19 2.67 -19.39
C SER A 3 -24.69 2.48 -19.64
N ALA A 4 -23.84 2.99 -18.74
CA ALA A 4 -22.39 2.81 -18.82
C ALA A 4 -21.98 1.33 -18.67
N ASP A 5 -22.96 0.43 -18.53
CA ASP A 5 -22.80 -0.99 -18.28
C ASP A 5 -23.87 -1.81 -19.04
N PRO A 6 -23.71 -2.04 -20.34
CA PRO A 6 -24.70 -2.77 -21.13
C PRO A 6 -24.85 -4.25 -20.72
N ASN A 7 -23.87 -4.82 -19.99
CA ASN A 7 -23.86 -6.23 -19.60
C ASN A 7 -23.94 -6.45 -18.08
N GLY A 8 -24.02 -5.38 -17.27
CA GLY A 8 -24.06 -5.48 -15.80
C GLY A 8 -22.72 -5.86 -15.15
N ILE A 9 -21.59 -5.73 -15.85
CA ILE A 9 -20.29 -6.19 -15.36
C ILE A 9 -19.88 -5.52 -14.05
N PHE A 10 -20.22 -4.24 -13.84
CA PHE A 10 -19.85 -3.53 -12.62
C PHE A 10 -20.57 -4.04 -11.37
N ASP A 11 -21.67 -4.78 -11.51
CA ASP A 11 -22.33 -5.46 -10.37
C ASP A 11 -21.63 -6.75 -9.94
N HIS A 12 -20.56 -7.15 -10.63
CA HIS A 12 -19.83 -8.39 -10.43
C HIS A 12 -18.30 -8.19 -10.28
N LEU A 13 -17.83 -6.97 -10.00
CA LEU A 13 -16.40 -6.64 -9.81
C LEU A 13 -16.00 -6.51 -8.33
N ASP A 14 -16.70 -7.20 -7.43
CA ASP A 14 -16.40 -7.20 -6.00
C ASP A 14 -15.51 -8.39 -5.56
N SER A 15 -15.00 -8.29 -4.34
CA SER A 15 -14.18 -9.34 -3.71
C SER A 15 -14.92 -10.66 -3.58
N ALA A 16 -16.23 -10.62 -3.33
CA ALA A 16 -17.03 -11.82 -3.16
C ALA A 16 -17.09 -12.65 -4.45
N GLN A 17 -17.23 -12.00 -5.61
CA GLN A 17 -17.10 -12.67 -6.91
C GLN A 17 -15.68 -13.20 -7.12
N SER A 18 -14.66 -12.39 -6.80
CA SER A 18 -13.26 -12.80 -6.95
C SER A 18 -12.90 -14.04 -6.12
N ILE A 19 -13.55 -14.25 -4.98
CA ILE A 19 -13.40 -15.45 -4.13
C ILE A 19 -14.04 -16.68 -4.78
N GLN A 20 -15.19 -16.53 -5.45
CA GLN A 20 -15.80 -17.61 -6.22
C GLN A 20 -14.88 -18.03 -7.38
N ASP A 21 -14.29 -17.05 -8.06
CA ASP A 21 -13.32 -17.31 -9.13
C ASP A 21 -12.08 -18.04 -8.61
N LEU A 22 -11.55 -17.64 -7.45
CA LEU A 22 -10.42 -18.32 -6.82
C LEU A 22 -10.75 -19.77 -6.45
N GLU A 23 -11.97 -20.05 -5.99
CA GLU A 23 -12.43 -21.41 -5.73
C GLU A 23 -12.61 -22.23 -7.01
N ALA A 24 -13.17 -21.63 -8.06
CA ALA A 24 -13.31 -22.27 -9.37
C ALA A 24 -11.92 -22.62 -9.95
N LEU A 25 -10.94 -21.72 -9.80
CA LEU A 25 -9.55 -21.98 -10.19
C LEU A 25 -8.94 -23.15 -9.41
N ARG A 26 -9.14 -23.23 -8.09
CA ARG A 26 -8.68 -24.36 -7.28
C ARG A 26 -9.25 -25.69 -7.82
N VAL A 27 -10.55 -25.73 -8.09
CA VAL A 27 -11.23 -26.93 -8.63
C VAL A 27 -10.72 -27.27 -10.02
N ALA A 28 -10.60 -26.29 -10.91
CA ALA A 28 -10.15 -26.49 -12.28
C ALA A 28 -8.70 -27.00 -12.35
N LEU A 29 -7.86 -26.60 -11.40
CA LEU A 29 -6.48 -27.10 -11.24
C LEU A 29 -6.41 -28.49 -10.59
N GLY A 30 -7.54 -29.04 -10.10
CA GLY A 30 -7.58 -30.34 -9.44
C GLY A 30 -6.97 -30.35 -8.04
N GLU A 31 -6.75 -29.18 -7.44
CA GLU A 31 -6.11 -29.04 -6.13
C GLU A 31 -7.11 -29.32 -5.01
N GLU A 32 -6.83 -30.24 -4.08
CA GLU A 32 -7.74 -30.50 -2.95
C GLU A 32 -7.85 -29.30 -2.00
N LYS A 33 -6.76 -28.53 -1.85
CA LYS A 33 -6.67 -27.37 -0.96
C LYS A 33 -5.75 -26.30 -1.55
N LEU A 34 -6.14 -25.04 -1.40
CA LEU A 34 -5.43 -23.87 -1.87
C LEU A 34 -4.17 -23.59 -1.03
N THR A 35 -3.05 -23.35 -1.72
CA THR A 35 -1.87 -22.66 -1.16
C THR A 35 -1.80 -21.28 -1.81
N PHE A 36 -1.86 -20.21 -1.01
CA PHE A 36 -2.03 -18.86 -1.53
C PHE A 36 -1.09 -17.85 -0.87
N HIS A 37 -0.45 -17.01 -1.68
CA HIS A 37 0.28 -15.85 -1.23
C HIS A 37 -0.43 -14.61 -1.78
N SER A 38 -0.70 -13.63 -0.92
CA SER A 38 -1.27 -12.36 -1.36
C SER A 38 -0.69 -11.18 -0.61
N SER A 39 -0.62 -10.06 -1.31
CA SER A 39 -0.13 -8.80 -0.78
C SER A 39 -1.16 -7.69 -0.96
N SER A 40 -1.09 -6.65 -0.12
CA SER A 40 -1.94 -5.46 -0.23
C SER A 40 -3.43 -5.82 -0.23
N TYR A 41 -4.21 -5.32 -1.18
CA TYR A 41 -5.63 -5.65 -1.35
C TYR A 41 -5.90 -7.16 -1.42
N GLY A 42 -4.98 -7.95 -1.97
CA GLY A 42 -5.11 -9.41 -2.02
C GLY A 42 -5.17 -10.08 -0.63
N THR A 43 -4.74 -9.39 0.43
CA THR A 43 -4.88 -9.90 1.81
C THR A 43 -6.34 -9.91 2.28
N MET A 44 -7.16 -9.00 1.75
CA MET A 44 -8.61 -9.05 1.95
C MET A 44 -9.21 -10.26 1.24
N LEU A 45 -8.81 -10.53 0.00
CA LEU A 45 -9.26 -11.73 -0.72
C LEU A 45 -8.84 -13.02 -0.01
N GLY A 46 -7.59 -13.09 0.47
CA GLY A 46 -7.07 -14.25 1.18
C GLY A 46 -7.82 -14.51 2.49
N SER A 47 -8.02 -13.47 3.30
CA SER A 47 -8.79 -13.60 4.55
C SER A 47 -10.23 -14.02 4.31
N GLN A 48 -10.94 -13.38 3.38
CA GLN A 48 -12.32 -13.74 3.06
C GLN A 48 -12.44 -15.14 2.42
N TYR A 49 -11.46 -15.58 1.61
CA TYR A 49 -11.43 -16.97 1.10
C TYR A 49 -11.27 -17.97 2.25
N ALA A 50 -10.40 -17.70 3.22
CA ALA A 50 -10.21 -18.56 4.38
C ALA A 50 -11.46 -18.63 5.28
N GLU A 51 -12.24 -17.54 5.37
CA GLU A 51 -13.53 -17.54 6.08
C GLU A 51 -14.62 -18.29 5.31
N THR A 52 -14.68 -18.13 3.99
CA THR A 52 -15.71 -18.74 3.13
C THR A 52 -15.48 -20.23 2.90
N TYR A 53 -14.22 -20.64 2.69
CA TYR A 53 -13.80 -22.02 2.40
C TYR A 53 -12.74 -22.52 3.38
N PRO A 54 -12.99 -22.53 4.70
CA PRO A 54 -11.97 -22.83 5.71
C PRO A 54 -11.37 -24.23 5.58
N ARG A 55 -12.14 -25.19 5.04
CA ARG A 55 -11.66 -26.56 4.81
C ARG A 55 -10.79 -26.71 3.57
N HIS A 56 -10.80 -25.72 2.67
CA HIS A 56 -10.06 -25.75 1.41
C HIS A 56 -8.74 -24.99 1.49
N VAL A 57 -8.32 -24.51 2.67
CA VAL A 57 -7.01 -23.86 2.84
C VAL A 57 -5.95 -24.89 3.28
N ARG A 58 -4.84 -24.96 2.55
CA ARG A 58 -3.64 -25.72 2.95
C ARG A 58 -2.65 -24.82 3.68
N ALA A 59 -2.27 -23.71 3.06
CA ALA A 59 -1.33 -22.73 3.60
C ALA A 59 -1.61 -21.36 2.99
N MET A 60 -1.39 -20.29 3.77
CA MET A 60 -1.64 -18.94 3.32
C MET A 60 -0.62 -17.97 3.90
N VAL A 61 -0.11 -17.06 3.08
CA VAL A 61 0.74 -15.94 3.49
C VAL A 61 0.06 -14.65 3.07
N LEU A 62 -0.20 -13.77 4.04
CA LEU A 62 -0.83 -12.47 3.85
C LEU A 62 0.19 -11.38 4.18
N GLU A 63 0.66 -10.66 3.18
CA GLU A 63 1.70 -9.63 3.28
C GLU A 63 1.09 -8.22 3.20
N SER A 64 1.51 -7.29 4.06
CA SER A 64 0.98 -5.92 4.09
C SER A 64 -0.55 -5.90 4.24
N VAL A 65 -1.01 -6.50 5.34
CA VAL A 65 -2.43 -6.81 5.59
C VAL A 65 -3.29 -5.55 5.64
N MET A 66 -4.35 -5.54 4.84
CA MET A 66 -5.44 -4.57 4.96
C MET A 66 -6.40 -4.99 6.06
N ASP A 67 -6.60 -4.12 7.06
CA ASP A 67 -7.53 -4.36 8.14
C ASP A 67 -8.98 -4.11 7.68
N HIS A 68 -9.67 -5.19 7.33
CA HIS A 68 -11.07 -5.16 6.91
C HIS A 68 -12.05 -5.10 8.10
N SER A 69 -11.57 -5.12 9.35
CA SER A 69 -12.42 -4.88 10.54
C SER A 69 -12.75 -3.41 10.76
N VAL A 70 -12.08 -2.51 10.04
CA VAL A 70 -12.33 -1.06 10.09
C VAL A 70 -13.70 -0.74 9.50
N ALA A 71 -14.68 -0.53 10.38
CA ALA A 71 -16.10 -0.42 10.02
C ALA A 71 -16.46 0.78 9.12
N ARG A 72 -15.60 1.80 9.00
CA ARG A 72 -15.85 3.00 8.20
C ARG A 72 -14.73 3.23 7.21
N THR A 73 -15.07 3.31 5.93
CA THR A 73 -14.12 3.63 4.84
C THR A 73 -13.34 4.92 5.10
N GLY A 74 -13.97 5.94 5.67
CA GLY A 74 -13.26 7.18 6.03
C GLY A 74 -12.13 6.94 7.03
N THR A 75 -12.34 6.08 8.04
CA THR A 75 -11.30 5.71 9.01
C THR A 75 -10.19 4.90 8.35
N PHE A 76 -10.53 3.97 7.45
CA PHE A 76 -9.53 3.23 6.67
C PHE A 76 -8.62 4.18 5.86
N LEU A 77 -9.22 5.17 5.19
CA LEU A 77 -8.46 6.19 4.44
C LEU A 77 -7.57 7.04 5.35
N GLU A 78 -8.07 7.43 6.53
CA GLU A 78 -7.29 8.17 7.54
C GLU A 78 -6.10 7.35 8.06
N THR A 79 -6.26 6.04 8.27
CA THR A 79 -5.15 5.17 8.68
C THR A 79 -4.09 5.02 7.58
N GLY A 80 -4.49 4.98 6.30
CA GLY A 80 -3.56 4.99 5.18
C GLY A 80 -2.78 6.31 5.08
N ALA A 81 -3.45 7.43 5.33
CA ALA A 81 -2.80 8.74 5.40
C ALA A 81 -1.76 8.79 6.53
N ALA A 82 -2.13 8.37 7.75
CA ALA A 82 -1.21 8.30 8.88
C ALA A 82 0.03 7.43 8.57
N ALA A 83 -0.15 6.26 7.95
CA ALA A 83 0.98 5.41 7.59
C ALA A 83 1.94 6.07 6.56
N ALA A 84 1.45 6.90 5.64
CA ALA A 84 2.32 7.66 4.75
C ALA A 84 3.06 8.79 5.46
N GLN A 85 2.43 9.42 6.46
CA GLN A 85 3.10 10.38 7.32
C GLN A 85 4.23 9.71 8.10
N ASP A 86 3.99 8.53 8.68
CA ASP A 86 5.00 7.75 9.39
C ASP A 86 6.20 7.46 8.46
N LEU A 87 5.95 7.04 7.21
CA LEU A 87 7.01 6.83 6.22
C LEU A 87 7.79 8.10 5.87
N PHE A 88 7.12 9.24 5.80
CA PHE A 88 7.77 10.53 5.56
C PHE A 88 8.62 10.95 6.77
N ASP A 89 8.16 10.68 7.99
CA ASP A 89 8.90 10.95 9.22
C ASP A 89 10.17 10.10 9.30
N GLU A 90 10.07 8.81 8.97
CA GLU A 90 11.22 7.90 8.83
C GLU A 90 12.21 8.38 7.76
N PHE A 91 11.72 8.91 6.63
CA PHE A 91 12.57 9.49 5.60
C PHE A 91 13.35 10.72 6.11
N VAL A 92 12.68 11.61 6.86
CA VAL A 92 13.30 12.79 7.46
C VAL A 92 14.36 12.38 8.49
N GLU A 93 14.06 11.43 9.37
CA GLU A 93 14.99 10.90 10.37
C GLU A 93 16.20 10.22 9.72
N TRP A 94 15.95 9.36 8.73
CA TRP A 94 17.00 8.70 7.96
C TRP A 94 17.92 9.73 7.29
N CYS A 95 17.35 10.78 6.69
CA CYS A 95 18.15 11.80 6.02
C CYS A 95 18.99 12.62 7.02
N GLY A 96 18.44 12.89 8.21
CA GLY A 96 19.16 13.57 9.29
C GLY A 96 20.33 12.77 9.84
N SER A 97 20.21 11.44 9.93
CA SER A 97 21.26 10.55 10.47
C SER A 97 22.25 10.03 9.41
N ASN A 98 21.91 10.15 8.12
CA ASN A 98 22.74 9.62 7.03
C ASN A 98 23.43 10.74 6.24
N ALA A 99 24.76 10.83 6.37
CA ALA A 99 25.58 11.76 5.60
C ALA A 99 25.53 11.55 4.07
N GLY A 100 25.08 10.36 3.61
CA GLY A 100 24.85 10.07 2.19
C GLY A 100 23.52 10.61 1.64
N CYS A 101 22.64 11.15 2.48
CA CYS A 101 21.41 11.78 2.02
C CYS A 101 21.71 13.11 1.30
N ALA A 102 21.12 13.34 0.14
CA ALA A 102 21.31 14.58 -0.62
C ALA A 102 20.79 15.84 0.10
N LEU A 103 19.90 15.67 1.09
CA LEU A 103 19.35 16.74 1.91
C LEU A 103 19.97 16.78 3.31
N HIS A 104 21.04 16.01 3.56
CA HIS A 104 21.68 15.97 4.88
C HIS A 104 22.12 17.36 5.34
N GLY A 105 21.87 17.67 6.62
CA GLY A 105 22.15 18.98 7.20
C GLY A 105 21.16 20.10 6.79
N ARG A 106 20.11 19.78 6.02
CA ARG A 106 19.03 20.70 5.67
C ARG A 106 17.77 20.38 6.46
N ASP A 107 16.88 21.37 6.58
CA ASP A 107 15.52 21.14 7.05
C ASP A 107 14.69 20.52 5.91
N VAL A 108 14.61 19.18 5.90
CA VAL A 108 13.89 18.40 4.90
C VAL A 108 12.42 18.80 4.82
N ARG A 109 11.76 19.07 5.96
CA ARG A 109 10.34 19.46 5.98
C ARG A 109 10.12 20.84 5.38
N ALA A 110 11.00 21.79 5.67
CA ALA A 110 10.93 23.12 5.06
C ALA A 110 11.12 23.06 3.53
N VAL A 111 12.10 22.27 3.05
CA VAL A 111 12.32 22.05 1.61
C VAL A 111 11.07 21.43 0.97
N TRP A 112 10.56 20.35 1.57
CA TRP A 112 9.38 19.65 1.09
C TRP A 112 8.15 20.54 1.01
N LYS A 113 7.88 21.34 2.06
CA LYS A 113 6.80 22.33 2.07
C LYS A 113 6.96 23.38 0.97
N GLY A 114 8.19 23.80 0.69
CA GLY A 114 8.50 24.69 -0.43
C GLY A 114 8.14 24.07 -1.79
N LEU A 115 8.44 22.78 -1.98
CA LEU A 115 8.05 22.05 -3.18
C LEU A 115 6.53 21.91 -3.32
N LEU A 116 5.83 21.55 -2.25
CA LEU A 116 4.36 21.48 -2.23
C LEU A 116 3.74 22.81 -2.66
N ALA A 117 4.19 23.94 -2.09
CA ALA A 117 3.68 25.26 -2.46
C ALA A 117 3.99 25.64 -3.93
N ARG A 118 5.17 25.27 -4.44
CA ARG A 118 5.51 25.47 -5.86
C ARG A 118 4.61 24.62 -6.77
N ALA A 119 4.34 23.37 -6.40
CA ALA A 119 3.47 22.46 -7.13
C ALA A 119 2.01 22.96 -7.15
N GLU A 120 1.49 23.42 -6.02
CA GLU A 120 0.13 24.01 -5.93
C GLU A 120 -0.03 25.26 -6.79
N SER A 121 1.03 26.07 -6.91
CA SER A 121 1.03 27.25 -7.79
C SER A 121 1.35 26.95 -9.27
N GLY A 122 1.54 25.68 -9.65
CA GLY A 122 1.86 25.28 -11.02
C GLY A 122 3.27 25.67 -11.49
N ARG A 123 4.19 25.91 -10.54
CA ARG A 123 5.55 26.41 -10.80
C ARG A 123 6.66 25.39 -10.55
N LEU A 124 6.30 24.15 -10.19
CA LEU A 124 7.27 23.07 -10.03
C LEU A 124 7.42 22.30 -11.33
N ALA A 125 8.64 22.25 -11.86
CA ALA A 125 8.97 21.50 -13.06
C ALA A 125 8.93 20.00 -12.77
N THR A 126 8.38 19.23 -13.71
CA THR A 126 8.42 17.77 -13.62
C THR A 126 9.84 17.27 -13.92
N PRO A 127 10.36 16.27 -13.18
CA PRO A 127 11.60 15.58 -13.53
C PRO A 127 11.58 15.07 -15.00
N PRO A 128 12.69 15.19 -15.76
CA PRO A 128 12.69 14.92 -17.20
C PRO A 128 12.14 13.54 -17.62
N ASP A 129 12.43 12.51 -16.82
CA ASP A 129 11.97 11.13 -17.04
C ASP A 129 10.46 10.95 -16.80
N LEU A 130 9.83 11.85 -16.05
CA LEU A 130 8.41 11.82 -15.71
C LEU A 130 7.54 12.75 -16.57
N VAL A 131 8.14 13.66 -17.36
CA VAL A 131 7.41 14.65 -18.18
C VAL A 131 6.40 13.99 -19.11
N ARG A 132 6.74 12.85 -19.73
CA ARG A 132 5.82 12.13 -20.63
C ARG A 132 4.55 11.66 -19.92
N ARG A 133 4.64 11.33 -18.62
CA ARG A 133 3.54 10.78 -17.82
C ARG A 133 2.74 11.87 -17.11
N LEU A 134 3.42 12.83 -16.48
CA LEU A 134 2.80 13.83 -15.60
C LEU A 134 2.60 15.19 -16.28
N GLY A 135 3.20 15.40 -17.45
CA GLY A 135 3.22 16.71 -18.11
C GLY A 135 4.41 17.57 -17.66
N PRO A 136 4.49 18.83 -18.14
CA PRO A 136 5.65 19.71 -17.90
C PRO A 136 5.73 20.26 -16.47
N THR A 137 4.61 20.26 -15.75
CA THR A 137 4.48 20.71 -14.36
C THR A 137 3.89 19.59 -13.51
N VAL A 138 4.33 19.51 -12.26
CA VAL A 138 3.85 18.51 -11.30
C VAL A 138 2.84 19.16 -10.33
N SER A 139 1.71 18.50 -10.08
CA SER A 139 0.74 18.90 -9.05
C SER A 139 1.22 18.51 -7.66
N SER A 140 0.66 19.09 -6.59
CA SER A 140 0.93 18.63 -5.22
C SER A 140 0.48 17.18 -5.01
N ILE A 141 -0.62 16.77 -5.66
CA ILE A 141 -1.12 15.39 -5.64
C ILE A 141 -0.09 14.44 -6.28
N ASP A 142 0.45 14.79 -7.45
CA ASP A 142 1.44 13.95 -8.14
C ASP A 142 2.80 13.95 -7.44
N LEU A 143 3.19 15.08 -6.83
CA LEU A 143 4.40 15.16 -6.02
C LEU A 143 4.32 14.18 -4.84
N VAL A 144 3.17 14.09 -4.18
CA VAL A 144 2.95 13.14 -3.08
C VAL A 144 2.80 11.70 -3.60
N ASN A 145 1.90 11.44 -4.55
CA ASN A 145 1.51 10.07 -4.92
C ASN A 145 2.42 9.45 -6.00
N ALA A 146 2.77 10.21 -7.04
CA ALA A 146 3.51 9.69 -8.19
C ALA A 146 5.04 9.76 -8.02
N ILE A 147 5.52 10.60 -7.11
CA ILE A 147 6.94 10.77 -6.79
C ILE A 147 7.25 10.21 -5.39
N ALA A 148 6.84 10.88 -4.30
CA ALA A 148 7.26 10.49 -2.95
C ALA A 148 6.78 9.11 -2.54
N PHE A 149 5.47 8.86 -2.60
CA PHE A 149 4.89 7.57 -2.19
C PHE A 149 5.37 6.42 -3.06
N ARG A 150 5.61 6.65 -4.36
CA ARG A 150 6.21 5.65 -5.25
C ARG A 150 7.61 5.24 -4.80
N ARG A 151 8.45 6.19 -4.40
CA ARG A 151 9.79 5.90 -3.84
C ARG A 151 9.73 5.16 -2.53
N PHE A 152 8.75 5.47 -1.68
CA PHE A 152 8.51 4.69 -0.46
C PHE A 152 8.12 3.25 -0.77
N TYR A 153 7.26 3.04 -1.75
CA TYR A 153 6.89 1.69 -2.20
C TYR A 153 8.09 0.90 -2.76
N GLU A 154 9.03 1.58 -3.41
CA GLU A 154 10.28 1.00 -3.92
C GLU A 154 11.36 0.83 -2.82
N GLY A 155 11.16 1.38 -1.62
CA GLY A 155 12.16 1.43 -0.55
C GLY A 155 13.35 2.35 -0.86
N ASP A 156 13.18 3.36 -1.72
CA ASP A 156 14.26 4.17 -2.30
C ASP A 156 14.34 5.58 -1.69
N PHE A 157 14.73 5.67 -0.41
CA PHE A 157 14.94 6.96 0.28
C PHE A 157 16.07 7.79 -0.35
N THR A 158 17.11 7.14 -0.88
CA THR A 158 18.23 7.83 -1.52
C THR A 158 17.79 8.49 -2.82
N GLY A 159 17.01 7.80 -3.65
CA GLY A 159 16.44 8.36 -4.86
C GLY A 159 15.49 9.50 -4.54
N LEU A 160 14.60 9.36 -3.55
CA LEU A 160 13.70 10.44 -3.15
C LEU A 160 14.47 11.70 -2.71
N ALA A 161 15.51 11.56 -1.88
CA ALA A 161 16.31 12.70 -1.44
C ALA A 161 16.97 13.44 -2.62
N LYS A 162 17.52 12.71 -3.59
CA LYS A 162 18.13 13.29 -4.81
C LYS A 162 17.10 13.99 -5.69
N GLU A 163 15.92 13.40 -5.81
CA GLU A 163 14.80 13.95 -6.57
C GLU A 163 14.33 15.28 -5.96
N ILE A 164 14.11 15.31 -4.64
CA ILE A 164 13.74 16.51 -3.90
C ILE A 164 14.81 17.60 -4.04
N ASP A 165 16.10 17.27 -3.85
CA ASP A 165 17.19 18.23 -3.98
C ASP A 165 17.28 18.82 -5.40
N THR A 166 17.07 17.98 -6.41
CA THR A 166 17.06 18.39 -7.83
C THR A 166 15.89 19.32 -8.13
N MET A 167 14.69 18.97 -7.67
CA MET A 167 13.48 19.77 -7.84
C MET A 167 13.57 21.11 -7.10
N ASP A 168 14.14 21.12 -5.90
CA ASP A 168 14.33 22.33 -5.10
C ASP A 168 15.24 23.34 -5.84
N LYS A 169 16.32 22.85 -6.45
CA LYS A 169 17.25 23.65 -7.26
C LYS A 169 16.71 24.02 -8.64
N SER A 170 15.61 23.43 -9.10
CA SER A 170 15.04 23.72 -10.42
C SER A 170 14.48 25.15 -10.48
N ALA A 171 14.62 25.80 -11.64
CA ALA A 171 14.01 27.09 -11.88
C ALA A 171 12.46 26.96 -11.88
N PRO A 172 11.72 27.97 -11.38
CA PRO A 172 10.28 28.01 -11.54
C PRO A 172 9.89 27.95 -13.02
N VAL A 173 8.86 27.18 -13.34
CA VAL A 173 8.29 27.10 -14.69
C VAL A 173 6.90 27.75 -14.72
N ASN A 174 6.46 28.21 -15.88
CA ASN A 174 5.08 28.63 -16.10
C ASN A 174 4.44 27.62 -17.04
N GLY A 175 3.82 26.58 -16.47
CA GLY A 175 3.15 25.55 -17.24
C GLY A 175 1.63 25.65 -17.14
N PRO A 176 0.89 24.99 -18.04
CA PRO A 176 -0.54 24.79 -17.86
C PRO A 176 -0.81 24.06 -16.54
N ALA A 177 -2.04 24.21 -16.03
CA ALA A 177 -2.49 23.47 -14.86
C ALA A 177 -2.23 21.95 -15.07
N PRO A 178 -1.79 21.23 -14.03
CA PRO A 178 -1.59 19.79 -14.09
C PRO A 178 -2.86 19.09 -14.58
N ARG A 179 -2.70 18.02 -15.37
CA ARG A 179 -3.84 17.20 -15.81
C ARG A 179 -4.24 16.28 -14.68
N LEU A 180 -5.54 16.10 -14.46
CA LEU A 180 -6.05 15.04 -13.59
C LEU A 180 -5.62 13.69 -14.18
N SER A 181 -4.97 12.87 -13.35
CA SER A 181 -4.59 11.51 -13.73
C SER A 181 -5.84 10.63 -13.87
N PRO A 182 -5.93 9.75 -14.89
CA PRO A 182 -7.00 8.77 -14.97
C PRO A 182 -7.08 7.90 -13.72
N LEU A 183 -8.29 7.46 -13.35
CA LEU A 183 -8.48 6.51 -12.26
C LEU A 183 -7.66 5.23 -12.51
N PRO A 184 -6.96 4.68 -11.49
CA PRO A 184 -6.32 3.39 -11.62
C PRO A 184 -7.39 2.32 -11.86
N PRO A 185 -7.10 1.27 -12.67
CA PRO A 185 -8.05 0.20 -12.97
C PRO A 185 -8.62 -0.52 -11.74
N ALA A 186 -7.95 -0.44 -10.59
CA ALA A 186 -8.39 -1.02 -9.32
C ALA A 186 -9.43 -0.15 -8.56
N ALA A 187 -9.61 1.12 -8.92
CA ALA A 187 -10.54 2.01 -8.24
C ALA A 187 -12.01 1.54 -8.30
N PRO A 188 -12.53 1.00 -9.41
CA PRO A 188 -13.88 0.44 -9.46
C PRO A 188 -14.08 -0.76 -8.51
N ILE A 189 -13.06 -1.62 -8.36
CA ILE A 189 -13.10 -2.77 -7.44
C ILE A 189 -13.19 -2.27 -6.00
N PHE A 190 -12.30 -1.35 -5.63
CA PHE A 190 -12.33 -0.72 -4.30
C PHE A 190 -13.67 -0.07 -3.99
N CYS A 191 -14.28 0.64 -4.96
CA CYS A 191 -15.61 1.24 -4.80
C CYS A 191 -16.75 0.21 -4.72
N SER A 192 -16.56 -0.99 -5.27
CA SER A 192 -17.55 -2.08 -5.18
C SER A 192 -17.50 -2.75 -3.80
N ASP A 193 -16.31 -2.85 -3.21
CA ASP A 193 -16.11 -3.44 -1.87
C ASP A 193 -16.35 -2.46 -0.73
N TRP A 194 -15.92 -1.20 -0.88
CA TRP A 194 -16.03 -0.18 0.15
C TRP A 194 -17.10 0.86 -0.17
N ARG A 195 -18.05 0.96 0.75
CA ARG A 195 -19.02 2.05 0.74
C ARG A 195 -18.36 3.33 1.22
N LEU A 196 -18.18 4.31 0.34
CA LEU A 196 -17.79 5.67 0.71
C LEU A 196 -19.02 6.59 0.57
N PRO A 197 -19.85 6.76 1.61
CA PRO A 197 -21.13 7.47 1.50
C PRO A 197 -20.91 8.99 1.47
N LEU A 198 -20.36 9.49 0.36
CA LEU A 198 -20.23 10.93 0.09
C LEU A 198 -21.50 11.41 -0.59
N ARG A 199 -22.25 12.28 0.09
CA ARG A 199 -23.50 12.85 -0.41
C ARG A 199 -23.28 14.13 -1.18
N ASP A 200 -22.27 14.89 -0.79
CA ASP A 200 -21.95 16.17 -1.37
C ASP A 200 -20.45 16.52 -1.25
N HIS A 201 -20.09 17.65 -1.84
CA HIS A 201 -18.73 18.16 -1.81
C HIS A 201 -18.25 18.51 -0.39
N ARG A 202 -19.14 18.91 0.52
CA ARG A 202 -18.74 19.30 1.90
C ARG A 202 -18.27 18.08 2.67
N GLU A 203 -18.94 16.95 2.53
CA GLU A 203 -18.52 15.67 3.10
C GLU A 203 -17.17 15.22 2.53
N TYR A 204 -16.98 15.35 1.22
CA TYR A 204 -15.70 15.05 0.57
C TYR A 204 -14.57 15.94 1.12
N THR A 205 -14.75 17.26 1.15
CA THR A 205 -13.72 18.17 1.70
C THR A 205 -13.47 17.88 3.18
N SER A 206 -14.49 17.48 3.94
CA SER A 206 -14.31 17.08 5.34
C SER A 206 -13.41 15.86 5.48
N LEU A 207 -13.60 14.84 4.64
CA LEU A 207 -12.73 13.67 4.60
C LEU A 207 -11.29 14.05 4.25
N VAL A 208 -11.09 14.82 3.16
CA VAL A 208 -9.75 15.29 2.75
C VAL A 208 -9.07 16.08 3.86
N ARG A 209 -9.79 16.95 4.57
CA ARG A 209 -9.22 17.69 5.71
C ARG A 209 -8.76 16.79 6.84
N ARG A 210 -9.52 15.73 7.17
CA ARG A 210 -9.11 14.79 8.23
C ARG A 210 -7.89 13.98 7.81
N MET A 211 -7.84 13.54 6.56
CA MET A 211 -6.68 12.86 6.01
C MET A 211 -5.43 13.76 6.02
N ASN A 212 -5.54 15.00 5.54
CA ASN A 212 -4.44 15.97 5.55
C ASN A 212 -4.03 16.38 6.98
N ALA A 213 -4.94 16.30 7.96
CA ALA A 213 -4.59 16.52 9.36
C ALA A 213 -3.81 15.34 9.96
N ALA A 214 -4.10 14.11 9.53
CA ALA A 214 -3.33 12.92 9.89
C ALA A 214 -1.97 12.87 9.17
N ALA A 215 -1.87 13.47 7.98
CA ALA A 215 -0.68 13.48 7.14
C ALA A 215 -0.34 14.88 6.61
N PRO A 216 0.10 15.81 7.48
CA PRO A 216 0.38 17.19 7.08
C PRO A 216 1.50 17.33 6.03
N ASP A 217 2.48 16.43 6.01
CA ASP A 217 3.54 16.42 5.01
C ASP A 217 3.19 15.54 3.80
N MET A 218 2.20 14.66 3.91
CA MET A 218 1.74 13.83 2.78
C MET A 218 0.27 14.13 2.44
N PRO A 219 -0.09 15.39 2.11
CA PRO A 219 -1.47 15.77 1.85
C PRO A 219 -1.97 15.15 0.56
N TYR A 220 -3.30 14.96 0.47
CA TYR A 220 -3.94 14.39 -0.71
C TYR A 220 -3.45 12.97 -1.07
N LEU A 221 -2.85 12.25 -0.10
CA LEU A 221 -2.64 10.82 -0.24
C LEU A 221 -4.02 10.18 -0.40
N LEU A 222 -4.28 9.65 -1.59
CA LEU A 222 -5.54 9.00 -1.90
C LEU A 222 -5.21 7.62 -2.46
N PRO A 223 -5.89 6.56 -2.01
CA PRO A 223 -5.95 5.33 -2.81
C PRO A 223 -6.78 5.50 -4.10
N THR A 224 -7.46 6.64 -4.31
CA THR A 224 -8.20 6.93 -5.56
C THR A 224 -8.18 8.43 -5.95
N PRO A 225 -7.69 8.79 -7.15
CA PRO A 225 -7.66 10.17 -7.63
C PRO A 225 -9.02 10.56 -8.24
N ASP A 226 -9.96 11.01 -7.42
CA ASP A 226 -10.79 12.21 -7.70
C ASP A 226 -12.03 12.31 -6.79
N GLY A 227 -12.20 13.50 -6.22
CA GLY A 227 -13.49 14.01 -5.80
C GLY A 227 -14.28 14.47 -7.02
N GLY A 228 -15.21 13.64 -7.50
CA GLY A 228 -16.11 14.07 -8.57
C GLY A 228 -16.93 12.95 -9.17
N ARG A 229 -18.18 12.82 -8.71
CA ARG A 229 -19.27 11.96 -9.23
C ARG A 229 -19.20 10.48 -8.88
N LEU A 230 -19.43 10.18 -7.60
CA LEU A 230 -20.00 8.88 -7.22
C LEU A 230 -21.52 8.96 -7.33
N HIS A 231 -22.08 8.36 -8.39
CA HIS A 231 -23.52 8.21 -8.55
C HIS A 231 -24.06 7.08 -7.67
N ARG A 232 -25.25 7.31 -7.10
CA ARG A 232 -26.03 6.37 -6.27
C ARG A 232 -26.06 4.97 -6.88
N ARG A 233 -25.49 3.99 -6.18
CA ARG A 233 -26.01 2.62 -6.14
C ARG A 233 -26.38 2.28 -4.70
N ALA A 234 -27.50 1.58 -4.57
CA ALA A 234 -28.16 1.28 -3.31
C ALA A 234 -27.36 0.27 -2.47
N ASP A 235 -27.57 0.35 -1.16
CA ASP A 235 -26.99 -0.40 -0.05
C ASP A 235 -26.35 -1.76 -0.39
N ARG A 236 -25.02 -1.81 -0.41
CA ARG A 236 -24.26 -3.01 -0.05
C ARG A 236 -23.07 -2.60 0.83
N GLN A 237 -23.05 -3.16 2.03
CA GLN A 237 -21.84 -3.29 2.83
C GLN A 237 -21.10 -4.54 2.29
N PRO A 238 -19.77 -4.67 2.41
CA PRO A 238 -19.19 -6.00 2.30
C PRO A 238 -19.98 -6.90 3.27
N PRO A 239 -20.44 -8.08 2.82
CA PRO A 239 -21.33 -8.90 3.63
C PRO A 239 -20.66 -9.13 4.99
N ALA A 240 -21.33 -8.71 6.07
CA ALA A 240 -20.95 -9.20 7.37
C ALA A 240 -21.11 -10.72 7.33
N PRO A 241 -20.17 -11.50 7.89
CA PRO A 241 -20.33 -12.94 7.91
C PRO A 241 -21.66 -13.28 8.61
N PRO A 242 -22.40 -14.29 8.14
CA PRO A 242 -23.49 -14.83 8.94
C PRO A 242 -22.93 -15.23 10.31
N GLN A 243 -23.57 -14.82 11.40
CA GLN A 243 -23.21 -15.29 12.73
C GLN A 243 -23.33 -16.82 12.71
N ALA A 244 -22.19 -17.50 12.82
CA ALA A 244 -22.16 -18.94 12.98
C ALA A 244 -22.69 -19.26 14.38
N ASP A 245 -23.98 -19.53 14.49
CA ASP A 245 -24.53 -20.25 15.64
C ASP A 245 -23.81 -21.61 15.71
N GLY A 246 -22.86 -21.71 16.64
CA GLY A 246 -22.14 -22.94 16.94
C GLY A 246 -20.83 -23.17 16.18
N ALA A 247 -19.84 -22.28 16.35
CA ALA A 247 -18.45 -22.63 16.05
C ALA A 247 -17.78 -23.30 17.28
N PRO A 248 -17.11 -24.46 17.14
CA PRO A 248 -16.05 -24.82 18.08
C PRO A 248 -14.88 -23.83 17.90
N GLY A 249 -14.21 -23.50 19.01
CA GLY A 249 -13.25 -22.40 19.14
C GLY A 249 -12.12 -22.34 18.08
N PRO A 250 -11.41 -21.21 18.01
CA PRO A 250 -10.62 -20.81 16.86
C PRO A 250 -9.56 -21.86 16.52
N ALA A 251 -9.53 -22.27 15.25
CA ALA A 251 -8.35 -22.88 14.69
C ALA A 251 -7.19 -21.89 14.85
N ARG A 252 -6.17 -22.25 15.63
CA ARG A 252 -4.93 -21.50 15.74
C ARG A 252 -4.25 -21.49 14.38
N ALA A 253 -4.58 -20.52 13.53
CA ALA A 253 -3.66 -20.06 12.51
C ALA A 253 -2.42 -19.54 13.25
N ALA A 254 -1.26 -20.09 12.95
CA ALA A 254 0.00 -19.51 13.40
C ALA A 254 0.16 -18.17 12.69
N VAL A 255 -0.39 -17.11 13.28
CA VAL A 255 -0.10 -15.73 12.90
C VAL A 255 1.28 -15.43 13.46
N GLU A 256 2.31 -15.60 12.63
CA GLU A 256 3.63 -15.09 12.95
C GLU A 256 3.57 -13.56 12.81
N ARG A 257 3.27 -12.86 13.92
CA ARG A 257 3.38 -11.40 13.97
C ARG A 257 4.85 -11.04 13.79
N ALA A 258 5.17 -10.36 12.69
CA ALA A 258 6.45 -9.66 12.59
C ALA A 258 6.56 -8.69 13.78
N ALA A 259 7.69 -8.75 14.48
CA ALA A 259 7.96 -7.90 15.64
C ALA A 259 7.90 -6.42 15.26
N ARG A 260 7.34 -5.58 16.14
CA ARG A 260 7.37 -4.13 16.00
C ARG A 260 8.82 -3.65 16.13
N PRO A 261 9.28 -2.66 15.34
CA PRO A 261 10.56 -2.02 15.58
C PRO A 261 10.42 -1.18 16.86
N GLY A 262 10.98 -1.66 17.97
CA GLY A 262 10.90 -0.98 19.27
C GLY A 262 11.41 -1.81 20.44
N ASP A 263 11.37 -3.14 20.36
CA ASP A 263 11.83 -4.01 21.44
C ASP A 263 13.26 -4.52 21.19
N ALA A 264 14.25 -3.63 21.34
CA ALA A 264 15.66 -4.01 21.43
C ALA A 264 16.30 -3.42 22.69
N ALA A 265 16.36 -4.21 23.76
CA ALA A 265 17.21 -3.95 24.92
C ALA A 265 18.55 -4.73 24.80
N PRO A 266 19.65 -4.26 25.39
CA PRO A 266 21.00 -4.52 24.90
C PRO A 266 21.58 -5.88 25.34
N MET A 267 22.33 -6.49 24.41
CA MET A 267 23.03 -7.78 24.58
C MET A 267 24.21 -7.69 25.57
N GLY A 268 24.07 -8.34 26.73
CA GLY A 268 25.17 -8.65 27.65
C GLY A 268 25.84 -9.99 27.30
N ARG A 269 27.16 -9.98 27.14
CA ARG A 269 28.00 -11.18 26.94
C ARG A 269 27.94 -12.11 28.17
N VAL A 270 27.94 -13.44 27.98
CA VAL A 270 28.85 -14.40 28.67
C VAL A 270 28.71 -15.84 28.10
N ARG A 271 29.90 -16.45 27.97
CA ARG A 271 30.41 -17.80 27.64
C ARG A 271 29.47 -19.03 27.75
N ARG A 272 29.62 -19.97 26.79
CA ARG A 272 29.25 -21.41 26.88
C ARG A 272 30.45 -22.25 27.34
N PRO A 273 30.23 -23.44 27.97
CA PRO A 273 30.48 -24.71 27.24
C PRO A 273 29.44 -25.82 27.63
N PRO A 274 29.59 -27.14 27.33
CA PRO A 274 28.72 -27.82 26.36
C PRO A 274 28.00 -29.09 26.89
N VAL A 275 26.78 -29.40 26.41
CA VAL A 275 26.26 -30.79 26.39
C VAL A 275 25.37 -31.02 25.16
N ARG A 276 25.59 -32.16 24.50
CA ARG A 276 24.90 -32.71 23.32
C ARG A 276 23.43 -33.05 23.59
N ALA A 277 22.57 -32.79 22.61
CA ALA A 277 21.44 -33.66 22.25
C ALA A 277 21.06 -33.45 20.78
N GLU A 278 20.76 -34.55 20.10
CA GLU A 278 20.59 -34.70 18.66
C GLU A 278 19.20 -34.25 18.17
N GLY A 279 19.14 -33.71 16.94
CA GLY A 279 17.90 -33.36 16.23
C GLY A 279 18.14 -32.29 15.17
N ARG A 280 18.34 -32.68 13.91
CA ARG A 280 18.71 -31.76 12.81
C ARG A 280 17.50 -30.96 12.31
N ALA A 281 17.47 -29.67 12.65
CA ALA A 281 16.94 -28.62 11.78
C ALA A 281 18.14 -27.93 11.11
N ALA A 282 18.12 -27.79 9.78
CA ALA A 282 19.19 -27.12 9.04
C ALA A 282 18.96 -25.61 9.07
N ASP A 283 19.86 -24.92 9.77
CA ASP A 283 19.88 -23.49 10.04
C ASP A 283 20.58 -22.75 8.88
N VAL A 284 19.81 -21.95 8.13
CA VAL A 284 20.28 -21.14 6.99
C VAL A 284 20.92 -19.85 7.50
N GLN A 285 22.04 -19.95 8.22
CA GLN A 285 22.84 -18.77 8.61
C GLN A 285 24.37 -18.94 8.47
N ARG A 286 24.82 -19.94 7.70
CA ARG A 286 26.24 -20.07 7.31
C ARG A 286 26.41 -20.41 5.85
N LEU A 287 26.26 -19.42 4.98
CA LEU A 287 26.71 -19.50 3.58
C LEU A 287 27.62 -18.31 3.27
N GLY A 288 28.83 -18.60 2.80
CA GLY A 288 29.88 -17.62 2.49
C GLY A 288 29.63 -16.83 1.19
N PRO A 289 30.50 -15.86 0.86
CA PRO A 289 30.26 -14.84 -0.18
C PRO A 289 30.06 -15.35 -1.61
N ARG A 290 30.30 -16.64 -1.89
CA ARG A 290 30.14 -17.24 -3.23
C ARG A 290 28.79 -17.90 -3.52
N GLN A 291 27.83 -17.88 -2.60
CA GLN A 291 26.46 -18.37 -2.84
C GLN A 291 25.39 -17.28 -2.95
N ARG A 292 25.77 -16.00 -2.91
CA ARG A 292 24.86 -14.86 -3.15
C ARG A 292 24.59 -14.54 -4.63
N HIS A 293 25.19 -15.28 -5.57
CA HIS A 293 25.02 -15.06 -7.02
C HIS A 293 24.17 -16.10 -7.77
N GLN A 294 23.38 -16.91 -7.05
CA GLN A 294 22.53 -17.94 -7.68
C GLN A 294 21.01 -17.73 -7.52
N TRP A 295 20.57 -16.58 -6.98
CA TRP A 295 19.13 -16.22 -6.91
C TRP A 295 18.73 -15.09 -7.84
N THR A 296 19.60 -14.75 -8.79
CA THR A 296 19.34 -13.90 -9.94
C THR A 296 19.74 -14.71 -11.16
N LEU A 297 18.79 -14.97 -12.07
CA LEU A 297 18.90 -15.80 -13.28
C LEU A 297 18.54 -17.27 -13.06
N HIS A 298 17.25 -17.60 -13.04
CA HIS A 298 16.68 -18.73 -13.80
C HIS A 298 15.16 -18.61 -13.80
N GLY A 299 14.67 -17.91 -14.82
CA GLY A 299 13.25 -17.73 -15.11
C GLY A 299 13.05 -17.45 -16.59
N GLU A 300 13.74 -18.21 -17.45
CA GLU A 300 13.42 -18.28 -18.89
C GLU A 300 13.63 -19.72 -19.39
N HIS A 301 12.59 -20.24 -20.04
CA HIS A 301 12.48 -21.49 -20.79
C HIS A 301 12.59 -22.83 -20.02
N ARG A 302 11.44 -23.42 -19.72
CA ARG A 302 10.83 -24.52 -20.51
C ARG A 302 9.39 -24.77 -20.11
#